data_AF-A0A366HLH7-F1
#
_entry.id   AF-A0A366HLH7-F1
#
_cell.length_a   1.000
_cell.length_b   1.000
_cell.length_c   1.000
_cell.angle_alpha   90.00
_cell.angle_beta   90.00
_cell.angle_gamma   90.00
#
_symmetry.space_group_name_H-M   'P 1'
#
loop_
_entity.id
_entity.type
_entity.pdbx_description
1 polymer ?
#
loop_
_entity_poly.entity_id
_entity_poly.type
_entity_poly.pdbx_seq_one_letter_code
_entity_poly.pdbx_strand_id
1 'polypeptide(L)' 'MDRPAAIAQIREAAKNIALQFMKIHPALPGLNDAETMGDCIKALHEMTVQIEIIKKKVGKLERQDDSTIL' A
#
# COMPACT_ATOMS: atom_id res chain seq x y z
N MET A 1 -2.48 16.90 14.98
CA MET A 1 -1.38 16.07 14.44
C MET A 1 -0.56 16.97 13.53
N ASP A 2 0.77 16.94 13.67
CA ASP A 2 1.67 17.67 12.77
C ASP A 2 1.97 16.86 11.49
N ARG A 3 2.67 17.47 10.54
CA ARG A 3 2.98 16.85 9.24
C ARG A 3 3.84 15.58 9.39
N PRO A 4 4.91 15.53 10.20
CA PRO A 4 5.67 14.30 10.42
C PRO A 4 4.84 13.16 11.00
N ALA A 5 4.00 13.43 12.00
CA ALA A 5 3.12 12.42 12.57
C ALA A 5 2.08 11.90 11.56
N ALA A 6 1.54 12.78 10.71
CA ALA A 6 0.63 12.38 9.64
C ALA A 6 1.32 11.49 8.59
N ILE A 7 2.55 11.84 8.20
CA ILE A 7 3.39 11.05 7.28
C ILE A 7 3.65 9.65 7.86
N ALA A 8 4.04 9.57 9.13
CA ALA A 8 4.30 8.31 9.82
C ALA A 8 3.04 7.43 9.88
N GLN A 9 1.90 8.02 10.26
CA GLN A 9 0.62 7.31 10.31
C GLN A 9 0.23 6.74 8.93
N ILE A 10 0.36 7.54 7.86
CA ILE A 10 0.00 7.08 6.50
C ILE A 10 0.95 5.97 6.03
N ARG A 11 2.25 6.08 6.29
CA ARG A 11 3.23 5.04 5.93
C ARG A 11 2.92 3.71 6.62
N GLU A 12 2.62 3.76 7.91
CA GLU A 12 2.29 2.56 8.69
C GLU A 12 0.96 1.94 8.23
N ALA A 13 -0.06 2.75 7.98
CA ALA A 13 -1.33 2.27 7.42
C ALA A 13 -1.14 1.60 6.06
N ALA A 14 -0.40 2.24 5.15
CA ALA A 14 -0.11 1.71 3.81
C ALA A 14 0.65 0.37 3.87
N LYS A 15 1.63 0.25 4.78
CA LYS A 15 2.35 -1.00 5.04
C LYS A 15 1.40 -2.10 5.55
N ASN A 16 0.54 -1.78 6.52
CA ASN A 16 -0.38 -2.76 7.10
C ASN A 16 -1.41 -3.27 6.10
N ILE A 17 -1.89 -2.40 5.21
CA ILE A 17 -2.77 -2.78 4.09
C ILE A 17 -2.04 -3.74 3.14
N ALA A 18 -0.81 -3.41 2.72
CA ALA A 18 -0.02 -4.29 1.86
C ALA A 18 0.23 -5.67 2.49
N LEU A 19 0.48 -5.73 3.80
CA LEU A 19 0.61 -6.98 4.54
C LEU A 19 -0.68 -7.80 4.54
N GLN A 20 -1.87 -7.18 4.53
CA GLN A 20 -3.12 -7.93 4.39
C GLN A 20 -3.27 -8.52 2.98
N PHE A 21 -2.85 -7.81 1.93
CA PHE A 21 -2.90 -8.35 0.56
C PHE A 21 -2.05 -9.61 0.42
N MET A 22 -0.90 -9.66 1.11
CA MET A 22 -0.04 -10.84 1.16
C MET A 22 -0.68 -12.05 1.86
N LYS A 23 -1.75 -11.85 2.65
CA LYS A 23 -2.55 -12.95 3.22
C LYS A 23 -3.63 -13.44 2.28
N ILE A 24 -4.15 -12.55 1.42
CA ILE A 24 -5.22 -12.89 0.48
C ILE A 24 -4.65 -13.77 -0.65
N HIS A 25 -3.52 -13.38 -1.25
CA HIS A 25 -2.95 -14.09 -2.40
C HIS A 25 -2.76 -15.61 -2.17
N PRO A 26 -2.21 -16.09 -1.03
CA PRO A 26 -2.09 -17.53 -0.75
C PRO A 26 -3.41 -18.24 -0.46
N ALA A 27 -4.47 -17.50 -0.11
CA ALA A 27 -5.79 -18.08 0.17
C ALA A 27 -6.62 -18.27 -1.11
N LEU A 28 -6.33 -17.52 -2.18
CA LEU A 28 -7.08 -17.60 -3.45
C LEU A 28 -7.13 -19.00 -4.08
N PRO A 29 -6.05 -19.82 -4.07
CA PRO A 29 -6.12 -21.19 -4.56
C PRO A 29 -7.17 -22.05 -3.84
N GLY A 30 -7.49 -21.73 -2.57
CA GLY A 30 -8.51 -22.42 -1.79
C GLY A 30 -9.94 -22.22 -2.28
N LEU A 31 -10.18 -21.25 -3.19
CA LEU A 31 -11.49 -21.01 -3.79
C LEU A 31 -11.87 -22.09 -4.81
N ASN A 32 -10.89 -22.82 -5.36
CA ASN A 32 -11.08 -23.80 -6.43
C ASN A 32 -11.88 -23.27 -7.65
N ASP A 33 -11.80 -21.96 -7.89
CA ASP A 33 -12.47 -21.27 -8.99
C ASP A 33 -11.46 -20.36 -9.71
N ALA A 34 -11.12 -20.73 -10.95
CA ALA A 34 -10.04 -20.09 -11.68
C ALA A 34 -10.38 -18.66 -12.12
N GLU A 35 -11.66 -18.39 -12.45
CA GLU A 35 -12.15 -17.08 -12.86
C GLU A 35 -12.07 -16.09 -11.69
N THR A 36 -12.66 -16.45 -10.55
CA THR A 36 -12.65 -15.65 -9.32
C THR A 36 -11.23 -15.43 -8.83
N MET A 37 -10.37 -16.46 -8.85
CA MET A 37 -8.95 -16.29 -8.51
C MET A 37 -8.27 -15.28 -9.43
N GLY A 38 -8.49 -15.37 -10.74
CA GLY A 38 -7.91 -14.45 -11.72
C GLY A 38 -8.31 -13.01 -11.46
N ASP A 39 -9.59 -12.75 -11.23
CA ASP A 39 -10.10 -11.41 -10.97
C ASP A 39 -9.64 -10.86 -9.61
N CYS A 40 -9.56 -11.71 -8.59
CA CYS A 40 -8.98 -11.34 -7.29
C CYS A 40 -7.49 -10.98 -7.40
N ILE A 41 -6.69 -11.72 -8.19
CA ILE A 41 -5.27 -11.40 -8.42
C ILE A 41 -5.11 -10.05 -9.11
N LYS A 42 -5.93 -9.76 -10.14
CA LYS A 42 -5.92 -8.45 -10.82
C LYS A 42 -6.25 -7.33 -9.84
N ALA A 43 -7.32 -7.48 -9.06
CA ALA A 43 -7.73 -6.48 -8.08
C ALA A 43 -6.65 -6.23 -7.01
N LEU A 44 -6.02 -7.29 -6.48
CA LEU A 44 -4.91 -7.15 -5.52
C LEU A 44 -3.71 -6.42 -6.13
N HIS A 45 -3.39 -6.68 -7.40
CA HIS A 45 -2.33 -5.98 -8.10
C HIS A 45 -2.62 -4.48 -8.23
N GLU A 46 -3.82 -4.12 -8.72
CA GLU A 46 -4.25 -2.73 -8.86
C GLU A 46 -4.22 -1.99 -7.52
N MET A 47 -4.75 -2.61 -6.46
CA MET A 47 -4.72 -2.04 -5.11
C MET A 47 -3.29 -1.85 -4.59
N THR A 48 -2.38 -2.79 -4.88
CA THR A 48 -0.96 -2.66 -4.53
C THR A 48 -0.32 -1.46 -5.23
N VAL A 49 -0.62 -1.27 -6.52
CA VAL A 49 -0.12 -0.10 -7.29
C VAL A 49 -0.61 1.21 -6.66
N GLN A 50 -1.88 1.30 -6.29
CA GLN A 50 -2.43 2.52 -5.65
C GLN A 50 -1.77 2.81 -4.30
N ILE A 51 -1.53 1.79 -3.48
CA ILE A 51 -0.81 1.92 -2.21
C ILE A 51 0.63 2.42 -2.42
N GLU A 52 1.32 1.93 -3.45
CA GLU A 52 2.67 2.41 -3.78
C GLU A 52 2.69 3.87 -4.24
N ILE A 53 1.66 4.33 -4.95
CA ILE A 53 1.52 5.75 -5.30
C ILE A 53 1.41 6.60 -4.04
N ILE A 54 0.59 6.19 -3.06
CA ILE A 54 0.44 6.89 -1.77
C ILE A 54 1.78 6.97 -1.05
N LYS A 55 2.47 5.83 -0.88
CA LYS A 55 3.79 5.77 -0.22
C LYS A 55 4.81 6.68 -0.89
N LYS A 56 4.87 6.69 -2.23
CA LYS A 56 5.79 7.54 -3.01
C LYS A 56 5.50 9.02 -2.82
N LYS A 57 4.23 9.44 -2.85
CA LYS A 57 3.84 10.85 -2.66
C LYS A 57 4.18 11.33 -1.25
N VAL A 58 3.84 10.54 -0.24
CA VAL A 58 4.14 10.84 1.17
C VAL A 58 5.65 10.89 1.42
N GLY A 59 6.41 9.93 0.89
CA GLY A 59 7.88 9.95 1.01
C GLY A 59 8.57 11.04 0.19
N LYS A 60 7.91 11.64 -0.81
CA LYS A 60 8.40 12.86 -1.47
C LYS A 60 8.19 14.08 -0.58
N LEU A 61 7.02 14.19 0.08
CA LEU A 61 6.72 15.28 0.99
C LEU A 61 7.69 15.34 2.17
N GLU A 62 8.03 14.17 2.73
CA GLU A 62 9.02 14.04 3.81
C GLU A 62 10.39 14.59 3.40
N ARG A 63 10.93 14.17 2.24
CA ARG A 63 12.22 14.64 1.72
C ARG A 63 12.25 16.14 1.38
N GLN A 64 11.13 16.70 0.95
CA GLN A 64 11.03 18.13 0.66
C GLN A 64 11.10 18.97 1.94
N ASP A 65 10.58 18.45 3.06
CA ASP A 65 10.69 19.10 4.37
C ASP A 65 12.15 19.13 4.84
N ASP A 66 12.85 17.99 4.74
CA ASP A 66 14.27 17.87 5.08
C ASP A 66 15.15 18.82 4.24
N SER A 67 14.76 19.06 2.99
CA SER A 67 15.48 19.95 2.07
C SER A 67 15.23 21.44 2.32
N THR A 68 14.19 21.81 3.09
CA THR A 68 13.84 23.21 3.38
C THR A 68 14.52 23.71 4.67
N ILE A 69 15.12 22.79 5.45
CA ILE A 69 15.81 23.08 6.72
C ILE A 69 17.33 23.34 6.50
N LEU A 70 17.82 23.23 5.27
CA LEU A 70 19.22 23.48 4.88
C LEU A 70 19.47 24.90 4.35
#